data_AF-B9BSP2-F1
#
_entry.id   AF-B9BSP2-F1
#
_cell.length_a   1.000
_cell.length_b   1.000
_cell.length_c   1.000
_cell.angle_alpha   90.00
_cell.angle_beta   90.00
_cell.angle_gamma   90.00
#
_symmetry.space_group_name_H-M   'P 1'
#
loop_
_entity.id
_entity.type
_entity.pdbx_description
1 polymer ?
#
loop_
_entity_poly.entity_id
_entity_poly.type
_entity_poly.pdbx_seq_one_letter_code
_entity_poly.pdbx_strand_id
1 'polypeptide(L)'
;MEIRWILQVALCAFLVMALLSYSRRDPSWTHAAQVDHISNWAGRVGAWTADIVLLLFGLSAYWLIVPLARRIAVNYRRITRHDALADEPERPIGWLTEIFAFVLVVLACDGIEALRMWSLKVQLPRAPGGVVGEAVAGAMSHAFGFTGGTLLLLIALAIGLSLYFRFSWLAVAERVGGAILSAVNVAKLRREAERDRKLGEAAAVRREGKVEEERVRIEDHEPVTIVPPVVTPAKSERVERERQVPLFTDLPGDSTLPPVSLLDPAPKTQESISADTLEFTSRLIEKKLKDFGVEASVVAAYPGPVVTRYEIEPATGVKGSQIVNLAKDLARSLSLVSIRVVETIPGKNYMALELPNQRRQTVYLSEIIGSEVYAAAPSALTLSLGKDISGKPVCADLAKMPHLLVAGTTGSGKSVGINAMILSLLYKATAEQVRLI
;
A
#
# COMPACT_ATOMS: atom_id res chain seq x y z
N MET A 1 39.02 24.29 -32.46
CA MET A 1 38.45 24.66 -31.13
C MET A 1 39.28 24.11 -29.98
N GLU A 2 39.88 22.92 -30.15
CA GLU A 2 40.75 22.26 -29.17
C GLU A 2 41.95 23.11 -28.73
N ILE A 3 42.64 23.80 -29.66
CA ILE A 3 43.76 24.71 -29.32
C ILE A 3 43.32 25.79 -28.32
N ARG A 4 42.15 26.42 -28.53
CA ARG A 4 41.63 27.46 -27.62
C ARG A 4 41.28 26.88 -26.25
N TRP A 5 40.79 25.64 -26.21
CA TRP A 5 40.47 24.94 -24.95
C TRP A 5 41.75 24.57 -24.18
N ILE A 6 42.77 24.00 -24.84
CA ILE A 6 44.06 23.68 -24.24
C ILE A 6 44.73 24.95 -23.67
N LEU A 7 44.71 26.06 -24.43
CA LEU A 7 45.22 27.35 -23.95
C LEU A 7 44.46 27.85 -22.71
N GLN A 8 43.14 27.70 -22.67
CA GLN A 8 42.32 28.08 -21.51
C GLN A 8 42.64 27.22 -20.28
N VAL A 9 42.82 25.90 -20.45
CA VAL A 9 43.21 24.98 -19.38
C VAL A 9 44.60 25.35 -18.85
N ALA A 10 45.57 25.58 -19.73
CA ALA A 10 46.92 25.97 -19.35
C ALA A 10 46.93 27.30 -18.57
N LEU A 11 46.18 28.31 -19.04
CA LEU A 11 46.04 29.60 -18.36
C LEU A 11 45.34 29.47 -17.01
N CYS A 12 44.29 28.65 -16.91
CA CYS A 12 43.59 28.39 -15.66
C CYS A 12 44.50 27.69 -14.65
N ALA A 13 45.23 26.65 -15.08
CA ALA A 13 46.19 25.95 -14.23
C ALA A 13 47.30 26.89 -13.76
N PHE A 14 47.84 27.73 -14.65
CA PHE A 14 48.83 28.74 -14.30
C PHE A 14 48.31 29.72 -13.23
N LEU A 15 47.11 30.27 -13.40
CA LEU A 15 46.51 31.20 -12.43
C LEU A 15 46.24 30.54 -11.08
N VAL A 16 45.75 29.30 -11.07
CA VAL A 16 45.53 28.53 -9.84
C VAL A 16 46.84 28.29 -9.10
N MET A 17 47.88 27.83 -9.82
CA MET A 17 49.20 27.62 -9.24
C MET A 17 49.77 28.94 -8.70
N ALA A 18 49.70 30.02 -9.48
CA ALA A 18 50.22 31.32 -9.09
C ALA A 18 49.53 31.89 -7.83
N LEU A 19 48.19 31.86 -7.77
CA LEU A 19 47.42 32.47 -6.67
C LEU A 19 47.39 31.62 -5.39
N LEU A 20 47.39 30.28 -5.49
CA LEU A 20 47.37 29.40 -4.31
C LEU A 20 48.73 29.30 -3.63
N SER A 21 49.82 29.35 -4.41
CA SER A 21 51.19 29.30 -3.90
C SER A 21 51.80 30.70 -3.69
N TYR A 22 50.95 31.72 -3.54
CA TYR A 22 51.41 33.08 -3.25
C TYR A 22 52.11 33.15 -1.90
N SER A 23 53.26 33.80 -1.88
CA SER A 23 54.04 34.08 -0.68
C SER A 23 54.59 35.49 -0.76
N ARG A 24 54.44 36.26 0.31
CA ARG A 24 55.00 37.62 0.41
C ARG A 24 56.54 37.65 0.36
N ARG A 25 57.20 36.50 0.55
CA ARG A 25 58.67 36.40 0.53
C ARG A 25 59.23 36.27 -0.87
N ASP A 26 58.41 35.91 -1.86
CA ASP A 26 58.88 35.72 -3.23
C ASP A 26 59.20 37.06 -3.92
N PRO A 27 60.14 37.08 -4.87
CA PRO A 27 60.42 38.27 -5.67
C PRO A 27 59.17 38.68 -6.46
N SER A 28 58.65 39.88 -6.21
CA SER A 28 57.41 40.37 -6.80
C SER A 28 57.52 41.82 -7.27
N TRP A 29 56.45 42.35 -7.87
CA TRP A 29 56.39 43.74 -8.31
C TRP A 29 56.44 44.71 -7.13
N THR A 30 55.79 44.36 -6.01
CA THR A 30 55.74 45.17 -4.80
C THR A 30 56.92 44.92 -3.85
N HIS A 31 57.61 43.79 -3.97
CA HIS A 31 58.69 43.40 -3.08
C HIS A 31 59.90 42.86 -3.85
N ALA A 32 60.95 43.68 -3.94
CA ALA A 32 62.23 43.29 -4.53
C ALA A 32 63.05 42.47 -3.52
N ALA A 33 62.86 41.15 -3.49
CA ALA A 33 63.69 40.21 -2.75
C ALA A 33 64.59 39.39 -3.68
N GLN A 34 65.81 39.11 -3.24
CA GLN A 34 66.62 38.01 -3.79
C GLN A 34 66.46 36.81 -2.86
N VAL A 35 65.96 35.70 -3.39
CA VAL A 35 65.70 34.46 -2.65
C VAL A 35 66.28 33.30 -3.45
N ASP A 36 66.96 32.38 -2.77
CA ASP A 36 67.60 31.21 -3.38
C ASP A 36 66.58 30.23 -3.99
N HIS A 37 65.35 30.19 -3.44
CA HIS A 37 64.26 29.37 -3.92
C HIS A 37 62.94 30.16 -3.93
N ILE A 38 62.23 30.13 -5.07
CA ILE A 38 60.90 30.75 -5.21
C ILE A 38 59.84 29.77 -4.73
N SER A 39 58.99 30.17 -3.77
CA SER A 39 57.95 29.28 -3.23
C SER A 39 56.75 29.11 -4.16
N ASN A 40 56.50 30.07 -5.04
CA ASN A 40 55.44 30.00 -6.05
C ASN A 40 55.67 28.85 -7.05
N TRP A 41 54.68 27.99 -7.20
CA TRP A 41 54.71 26.82 -8.08
C TRP A 41 54.78 27.19 -9.57
N ALA A 42 54.30 28.37 -9.94
CA ALA A 42 54.41 28.90 -11.31
C ALA A 42 55.69 29.74 -11.51
N GLY A 43 56.65 29.64 -10.58
CA GLY A 43 57.95 30.31 -10.63
C GLY A 43 57.85 31.83 -10.53
N ARG A 44 58.88 32.53 -11.04
CA ARG A 44 58.99 33.99 -10.94
C ARG A 44 57.82 34.73 -11.61
N VAL A 45 57.39 34.24 -12.77
CA VAL A 45 56.26 34.83 -13.52
C VAL A 45 54.96 34.64 -12.75
N GLY A 46 54.77 33.47 -12.11
CA GLY A 46 53.66 33.20 -11.22
C GLY A 46 53.62 34.14 -10.02
N ALA A 47 54.75 34.31 -9.33
CA ALA A 47 54.88 35.22 -8.19
C ALA A 47 54.52 36.67 -8.56
N TRP A 48 55.03 37.17 -9.69
CA TRP A 48 54.70 38.52 -10.20
C TRP A 48 53.23 38.66 -10.56
N THR A 49 52.67 37.66 -11.26
CA THR A 49 51.26 37.68 -11.67
C THR A 49 50.34 37.67 -10.45
N ALA A 50 50.60 36.79 -9.49
CA ALA A 50 49.84 36.70 -8.26
C ALA A 50 49.92 37.99 -7.45
N ASP A 51 51.10 38.57 -7.32
CA ASP A 51 51.30 39.83 -6.59
C ASP A 51 50.50 40.99 -7.19
N ILE A 52 50.55 41.18 -8.51
CA ILE A 52 49.79 42.25 -9.19
C ILE A 52 48.29 42.03 -9.05
N VAL A 53 47.81 40.80 -9.28
CA VAL A 53 46.38 40.50 -9.25
C VAL A 53 45.82 40.59 -7.82
N LEU A 54 46.55 40.07 -6.82
CA LEU A 54 46.17 40.17 -5.41
C LEU A 54 46.32 41.60 -4.86
N LEU A 55 47.22 42.42 -5.42
CA LEU A 55 47.31 43.84 -5.08
C LEU A 55 46.07 44.60 -5.57
N LEU A 56 45.62 44.32 -6.79
CA LEU A 56 44.48 45.00 -7.40
C LEU A 56 43.15 44.57 -6.80
N PHE A 57 42.91 43.26 -6.68
CA PHE A 57 41.61 42.68 -6.34
C PHE A 57 41.58 41.99 -4.97
N GLY A 58 42.71 41.88 -4.26
CA GLY A 58 42.73 41.19 -2.97
C GLY A 58 42.27 39.73 -3.08
N LEU A 59 41.36 39.30 -2.20
CA LEU A 59 40.80 37.94 -2.20
C LEU A 59 39.90 37.70 -3.42
N SER A 60 39.23 38.73 -3.91
CA SER A 60 38.40 38.63 -5.11
C SER A 60 39.19 38.29 -6.38
N ALA A 61 40.52 38.35 -6.36
CA ALA A 61 41.40 37.79 -7.40
C ALA A 61 41.04 36.35 -7.79
N TYR A 62 40.60 35.52 -6.84
CA TYR A 62 40.22 34.12 -7.11
C TYR A 62 38.98 34.02 -8.02
N TRP A 63 38.14 35.06 -8.11
CA TRP A 63 37.02 35.08 -9.06
C TRP A 63 37.47 35.00 -10.51
N LEU A 64 38.69 35.41 -10.85
CA LEU A 64 39.23 35.31 -12.22
C LEU A 64 39.34 33.85 -12.70
N ILE A 65 39.40 32.88 -11.79
CA ILE A 65 39.46 31.45 -12.12
C ILE A 65 38.09 30.96 -12.60
N VAL A 66 36.99 31.49 -12.05
CA VAL A 66 35.61 31.05 -12.30
C VAL A 66 35.21 31.11 -13.78
N PRO A 67 35.42 32.20 -14.54
CA PRO A 67 35.07 32.24 -15.96
C PRO A 67 35.90 31.28 -16.81
N LEU A 68 37.19 31.07 -16.46
CA LEU A 68 38.01 30.09 -17.16
C LEU A 68 37.51 28.67 -16.88
N ALA A 69 37.28 28.32 -15.61
CA ALA A 69 36.76 27.01 -15.22
C ALA A 69 35.40 26.71 -15.88
N ARG A 70 34.47 27.68 -15.91
CA ARG A 70 33.18 27.53 -16.57
C ARG A 70 33.33 27.30 -18.07
N ARG A 71 34.18 28.08 -18.75
CA ARG A 71 34.44 27.91 -20.21
C ARG A 71 35.09 26.57 -20.51
N ILE A 72 36.04 26.13 -19.67
CA ILE A 72 36.68 24.81 -19.79
C ILE A 72 35.63 23.70 -19.65
N ALA A 73 34.75 23.78 -18.65
CA ALA A 73 33.72 22.77 -18.42
C ALA A 73 32.68 22.71 -19.55
N VAL A 74 32.22 23.86 -20.06
CA VAL A 74 31.28 23.92 -21.19
C VAL A 74 31.91 23.39 -22.47
N ASN A 75 33.14 23.82 -22.78
CA ASN A 75 33.86 23.37 -23.97
C ASN A 75 34.24 21.89 -23.88
N TYR A 76 34.62 21.38 -22.69
CA TYR A 76 34.88 19.96 -22.46
C TYR A 76 33.62 19.12 -22.71
N ARG A 77 32.47 19.50 -22.13
CA ARG A 77 31.18 18.84 -22.39
C ARG A 77 30.83 18.82 -23.88
N ARG A 78 31.13 19.90 -24.61
CA ARG A 78 30.89 20.02 -26.06
C ARG A 78 31.82 19.14 -26.90
N ILE A 79 33.07 18.92 -26.46
CA ILE A 79 34.04 18.06 -27.17
C ILE A 79 33.76 16.57 -26.90
N THR A 80 33.38 16.20 -25.68
CA THR A 80 33.15 14.81 -25.27
C THR A 80 31.77 14.28 -25.69
N ARG A 81 30.74 15.12 -25.77
CA ARG A 81 29.42 14.73 -26.30
C ARG A 81 29.39 14.96 -27.81
N HIS A 82 29.91 14.01 -28.59
CA HIS A 82 29.92 14.13 -30.05
C HIS A 82 28.56 13.88 -30.72
N ASP A 83 27.51 13.37 -30.04
CA ASP A 83 26.30 12.93 -30.78
C ASP A 83 24.97 12.75 -30.00
N ALA A 84 24.65 13.53 -28.97
CA ALA A 84 23.35 13.38 -28.32
C ALA A 84 22.72 14.71 -27.90
N LEU A 85 21.77 15.12 -28.75
CA LEU A 85 20.72 16.10 -28.54
C LEU A 85 21.22 17.50 -28.19
N ALA A 86 21.01 18.42 -29.14
CA ALA A 86 21.00 19.85 -28.89
C ALA A 86 19.94 20.17 -27.82
N ASP A 87 20.32 20.03 -26.55
CA ASP A 87 19.63 20.73 -25.48
C ASP A 87 19.74 22.23 -25.80
N GLU A 88 18.57 22.82 -25.95
CA GLU A 88 18.25 24.22 -26.23
C GLU A 88 19.45 25.17 -26.11
N PRO A 89 19.83 25.90 -27.18
CA PRO A 89 20.82 26.95 -27.05
C PRO A 89 20.25 27.99 -26.07
N GLU A 90 20.74 27.99 -24.83
CA GLU A 90 20.52 29.09 -23.90
C GLU A 90 20.81 30.36 -24.69
N ARG A 91 19.76 31.17 -24.93
CA ARG A 91 19.82 32.36 -25.78
C ARG A 91 21.15 33.07 -25.53
N PRO A 92 21.99 33.30 -26.55
CA PRO A 92 23.29 33.90 -26.34
C PRO A 92 23.06 35.34 -25.90
N ILE A 93 23.05 35.57 -24.58
CA ILE A 93 23.21 36.91 -24.06
C ILE A 93 24.57 37.38 -24.57
N GLY A 94 24.62 38.58 -25.16
CA GLY A 94 25.85 39.07 -25.76
C GLY A 94 27.01 38.99 -24.76
N TRP A 95 28.19 38.59 -25.21
CA TRP A 95 29.42 38.49 -24.41
C TRP A 95 29.66 39.71 -23.51
N LEU A 96 29.18 40.90 -23.92
CA LEU A 96 29.17 42.13 -23.15
C LEU A 96 28.40 42.04 -21.81
N THR A 97 27.23 41.41 -21.81
CA THR A 97 26.41 41.25 -20.59
C THR A 97 27.06 40.30 -19.58
N GLU A 98 27.73 39.24 -20.05
CA GLU A 98 28.45 38.31 -19.20
C GLU A 98 29.68 38.97 -18.58
N ILE A 99 30.40 39.78 -19.37
CA ILE A 99 31.53 40.59 -18.87
C ILE A 99 31.00 41.60 -17.85
N PHE A 100 29.93 42.33 -18.15
CA PHE A 100 29.33 43.29 -17.23
C PHE A 100 28.92 42.62 -15.92
N ALA A 101 28.20 41.49 -15.98
CA ALA A 101 27.79 40.74 -14.80
C ALA A 101 29.00 40.24 -13.98
N PHE A 102 30.05 39.76 -14.65
CA PHE A 102 31.27 39.32 -13.98
C PHE A 102 32.02 40.48 -13.31
N VAL A 103 32.18 41.61 -14.00
CA VAL A 103 32.80 42.81 -13.45
C VAL A 103 32.01 43.33 -12.27
N LEU A 104 30.67 43.31 -12.34
CA LEU A 104 29.80 43.69 -11.23
C LEU A 104 30.03 42.79 -10.00
N VAL A 105 30.17 41.48 -10.19
CA VAL A 105 30.50 40.53 -9.09
C VAL A 105 31.85 40.85 -8.47
N VAL A 106 32.89 41.04 -9.29
CA VAL A 106 34.25 41.33 -8.80
C VAL A 106 34.28 42.63 -8.01
N LEU A 107 33.73 43.72 -8.57
CA LEU A 107 33.70 45.03 -7.88
C LEU A 107 32.87 45.00 -6.59
N ALA A 108 31.77 44.25 -6.58
CA ALA A 108 30.95 44.11 -5.38
C ALA A 108 31.69 43.33 -4.28
N CYS A 109 32.35 42.22 -4.63
CA CYS A 109 33.18 41.45 -3.69
C CYS A 109 34.38 42.26 -3.20
N ASP A 110 35.13 42.91 -4.09
CA ASP A 110 36.27 43.78 -3.77
C ASP A 110 35.85 44.84 -2.71
N GLY A 111 34.73 45.51 -2.97
CA GLY A 111 34.18 46.55 -2.08
C GLY A 111 33.72 46.00 -0.72
N ILE A 112 33.07 44.84 -0.69
CA ILE A 112 32.65 44.18 0.57
C ILE A 112 33.87 43.76 1.38
N GLU A 113 34.87 43.17 0.74
CA GLU A 113 36.12 42.72 1.37
C GLU A 113 36.87 43.89 1.99
N ALA A 114 36.97 45.03 1.28
CA ALA A 114 37.57 46.25 1.82
C ALA A 114 36.77 46.86 2.98
N LEU A 115 35.43 46.86 2.93
CA LEU A 115 34.59 47.44 4.00
C LEU A 115 34.46 46.56 5.25
N ARG A 116 34.29 45.26 5.06
CA ARG A 116 33.87 44.36 6.15
C ARG A 116 34.94 43.37 6.58
N MET A 117 35.87 43.01 5.70
CA MET A 117 36.88 42.00 6.01
C MET A 117 38.22 42.61 6.42
N TRP A 118 38.28 43.90 6.76
CA TRP A 118 39.52 44.59 7.16
C TRP A 118 40.28 43.93 8.32
N SER A 119 39.62 43.15 9.18
CA SER A 119 40.24 42.43 10.30
C SER A 119 40.84 41.07 9.93
N LEU A 120 40.69 40.62 8.68
CA LEU A 120 41.13 39.29 8.23
C LEU A 120 42.65 39.24 8.06
N LYS A 121 43.33 38.38 8.83
CA LYS A 121 44.80 38.24 8.81
C LYS A 121 45.26 37.26 7.71
N VAL A 122 45.07 37.63 6.44
CA VAL A 122 45.56 36.84 5.30
C VAL A 122 46.84 37.45 4.74
N GLN A 123 47.74 36.61 4.25
CA GLN A 123 48.98 37.03 3.59
C GLN A 123 48.70 37.59 2.19
N LEU A 124 48.32 38.87 2.12
CA LEU A 124 48.06 39.59 0.87
C LEU A 124 48.98 40.81 0.71
N PRO A 125 49.30 41.30 -0.49
CA PRO A 125 50.10 42.52 -0.66
C PRO A 125 49.48 43.73 0.06
N ARG A 126 48.15 43.79 0.13
CA ARG A 126 47.37 44.90 0.71
C ARG A 126 46.14 44.36 1.48
N ALA A 127 45.20 45.25 1.81
CA ALA A 127 43.93 44.91 2.42
C ALA A 127 43.15 43.86 1.58
N PRO A 128 42.22 43.11 2.20
CA PRO A 128 41.53 42.01 1.53
C PRO A 128 40.76 42.35 0.25
N GLY A 129 40.35 43.61 0.01
CA GLY A 129 39.71 44.05 -1.24
C GLY A 129 40.66 44.66 -2.28
N GLY A 130 41.97 44.71 -2.01
CA GLY A 130 42.95 45.34 -2.89
C GLY A 130 42.72 46.84 -3.12
N VAL A 131 43.41 47.40 -4.13
CA VAL A 131 43.29 48.82 -4.50
C VAL A 131 41.90 49.15 -5.06
N VAL A 132 41.33 48.25 -5.86
CA VAL A 132 40.01 48.45 -6.48
C VAL A 132 38.91 48.45 -5.42
N GLY A 133 38.97 47.50 -4.47
CA GLY A 133 38.02 47.41 -3.38
C GLY A 133 38.06 48.61 -2.45
N GLU A 134 39.26 49.12 -2.11
CA GLU A 134 39.39 50.34 -1.31
C GLU A 134 38.73 51.55 -1.99
N ALA A 135 38.89 51.70 -3.31
CA ALA A 135 38.26 52.77 -4.07
C ALA A 135 36.72 52.64 -4.10
N VAL A 136 36.21 51.43 -4.37
CA VAL A 136 34.76 51.14 -4.38
C VAL A 136 34.16 51.33 -2.98
N ALA A 137 34.82 50.79 -1.95
CA ALA A 137 34.45 50.92 -0.55
C ALA A 137 34.37 52.37 -0.09
N GLY A 138 35.37 53.18 -0.46
CA GLY A 138 35.42 54.61 -0.17
C GLY A 138 34.26 55.36 -0.84
N ALA A 139 34.03 55.12 -2.13
CA ALA A 139 32.93 55.73 -2.87
C ALA A 139 31.55 55.37 -2.27
N MET A 140 31.32 54.09 -1.97
CA MET A 140 30.06 53.61 -1.40
C MET A 140 29.82 54.11 0.02
N SER A 141 30.87 54.15 0.85
CA SER A 141 30.78 54.67 2.22
C SER A 141 30.57 56.17 2.25
N HIS A 142 31.19 56.92 1.33
CA HIS A 142 30.98 58.35 1.21
C HIS A 142 29.56 58.69 0.74
N ALA A 143 29.04 57.94 -0.23
CA ALA A 143 27.71 58.21 -0.79
C ALA A 143 26.55 57.74 0.11
N PHE A 144 26.66 56.57 0.75
CA PHE A 144 25.54 55.89 1.43
C PHE A 144 25.83 55.53 2.89
N GLY A 145 26.99 55.92 3.42
CA GLY A 145 27.45 55.51 4.74
C GLY A 145 27.93 54.05 4.78
N PHE A 146 28.57 53.67 5.88
CA PHE A 146 29.18 52.35 6.04
C PHE A 146 28.17 51.19 5.90
N THR A 147 27.00 51.31 6.55
CA THR A 147 25.96 50.27 6.52
C THR A 147 25.20 50.27 5.20
N GLY A 148 24.81 51.45 4.68
CA GLY A 148 24.10 51.57 3.41
C GLY A 148 24.95 51.13 2.22
N GLY A 149 26.23 51.50 2.19
CA GLY A 149 27.19 51.05 1.18
C GLY A 149 27.39 49.53 1.20
N THR A 150 27.47 48.92 2.40
CA THR A 150 27.53 47.46 2.52
C THR A 150 26.28 46.80 1.92
N LEU A 151 25.09 47.30 2.25
CA LEU A 151 23.83 46.74 1.75
C LEU A 151 23.72 46.85 0.23
N LEU A 152 24.08 47.99 -0.36
CA LEU A 152 24.08 48.18 -1.80
C LEU A 152 25.07 47.26 -2.52
N LEU A 153 26.26 47.07 -1.96
CA LEU A 153 27.23 46.12 -2.53
C LEU A 153 26.73 44.67 -2.42
N LEU A 154 26.05 44.28 -1.35
CA LEU A 154 25.42 42.95 -1.24
C LEU A 154 24.31 42.76 -2.26
N ILE A 155 23.49 43.79 -2.52
CA ILE A 155 22.47 43.76 -3.57
C ILE A 155 23.12 43.68 -4.96
N ALA A 156 24.15 44.48 -5.22
CA ALA A 156 24.90 44.44 -6.47
C ALA A 156 25.55 43.06 -6.71
N LEU A 157 26.10 42.44 -5.65
CA LEU A 157 26.62 41.08 -5.69
C LEU A 157 25.52 40.07 -6.01
N ALA A 158 24.36 40.17 -5.36
CA ALA A 158 23.23 39.27 -5.62
C ALA A 158 22.72 39.38 -7.07
N ILE A 159 22.62 40.60 -7.60
CA ILE A 159 22.25 40.87 -8.99
C ILE A 159 23.33 40.32 -9.93
N GLY A 160 24.61 40.62 -9.67
CA GLY A 160 25.74 40.16 -10.49
C GLY A 160 25.83 38.64 -10.56
N LEU A 161 25.67 37.94 -9.43
CA LEU A 161 25.66 36.48 -9.38
C LEU A 161 24.47 35.89 -10.15
N SER A 162 23.27 36.48 -10.01
CA SER A 162 22.08 36.03 -10.73
C SER A 162 22.23 36.20 -12.25
N LEU A 163 22.75 37.35 -12.70
CA LEU A 163 23.02 37.62 -14.11
C LEU A 163 24.12 36.71 -14.67
N TYR A 164 25.20 36.49 -13.90
CA TYR A 164 26.34 35.70 -14.37
C TYR A 164 26.03 34.21 -14.42
N PHE A 165 25.51 33.63 -13.33
CA PHE A 165 25.24 32.19 -13.23
C PHE A 165 23.85 31.79 -13.76
N ARG A 166 23.01 32.76 -14.12
CA ARG A 166 21.67 32.54 -14.69
C ARG A 166 20.76 31.72 -13.78
N PHE A 167 20.86 31.91 -12.46
CA PHE A 167 19.94 31.31 -11.50
C PHE A 167 19.04 32.36 -10.85
N SER A 168 17.84 31.93 -10.46
CA SER A 168 16.89 32.74 -9.71
C SER A 168 17.11 32.54 -8.21
N TRP A 169 17.23 33.64 -7.47
CA TRP A 169 17.28 33.61 -6.00
C TRP A 169 16.02 32.99 -5.39
N LEU A 170 14.87 33.13 -6.05
CA LEU A 170 13.63 32.47 -5.63
C LEU A 170 13.77 30.95 -5.72
N ALA A 171 14.34 30.43 -6.81
CA ALA A 171 14.57 29.00 -6.96
C ALA A 171 15.59 28.46 -5.94
N VAL A 172 16.60 29.26 -5.59
CA VAL A 172 17.53 28.91 -4.51
C VAL A 172 16.80 28.89 -3.17
N ALA A 173 15.97 29.90 -2.88
CA ALA A 173 15.18 29.97 -1.66
C ALA A 173 14.22 28.77 -1.53
N GLU A 174 13.53 28.39 -2.60
CA GLU A 174 12.65 27.22 -2.64
C GLU A 174 13.42 25.91 -2.42
N ARG A 175 14.60 25.75 -3.03
CA ARG A 175 15.45 24.56 -2.84
C ARG A 175 15.96 24.46 -1.40
N VAL A 176 16.40 25.57 -0.83
CA VAL A 176 16.87 25.61 0.57
C VAL A 176 15.70 25.37 1.52
N GLY A 177 14.56 26.02 1.31
CA GLY A 177 13.34 25.81 2.10
C GLY A 177 12.85 24.36 2.02
N GLY A 178 12.80 23.79 0.82
CA GLY A 178 12.46 22.38 0.58
C GLY A 178 13.44 21.41 1.25
N ALA A 179 14.74 21.69 1.20
CA ALA A 179 15.75 20.89 1.89
C ALA A 179 15.59 20.95 3.42
N ILE A 180 15.33 22.13 3.99
CA ILE A 180 15.07 22.30 5.43
C ILE A 180 13.80 21.54 5.83
N LEU A 181 12.70 21.73 5.10
CA LEU A 181 11.43 21.04 5.36
C LEU A 181 11.59 19.52 5.26
N SER A 182 12.33 19.04 4.26
CA SER A 182 12.63 17.61 4.10
C SER A 182 13.46 17.08 5.27
N ALA A 183 14.49 17.82 5.70
CA ALA A 183 15.31 17.44 6.85
C ALA A 183 14.48 17.42 8.15
N VAL A 184 13.60 18.39 8.35
CA VAL A 184 12.67 18.43 9.49
C VAL A 184 11.69 17.26 9.44
N ASN A 185 11.12 16.94 8.28
CA ASN A 185 10.21 15.81 8.12
C ASN A 185 10.92 14.49 8.37
N VAL A 186 12.13 14.29 7.84
CA VAL A 186 12.95 13.10 8.12
C VAL A 186 13.27 13.00 9.61
N ALA A 187 13.61 14.10 10.27
CA ALA A 187 13.88 14.12 11.70
C ALA A 187 12.63 13.81 12.54
N LYS A 188 11.46 14.32 12.14
CA LYS A 188 10.17 14.00 12.77
C LYS A 188 9.82 12.53 12.59
N LEU A 189 9.87 12.02 11.36
CA LEU A 189 9.59 10.62 11.04
C LEU A 189 10.55 9.67 11.76
N ARG A 190 11.84 10.02 11.90
CA ARG A 190 12.78 9.24 12.71
C ARG A 190 12.40 9.22 14.19
N ARG A 191 12.01 10.36 14.75
CA ARG A 191 11.56 10.46 16.16
C ARG A 191 10.24 9.71 16.39
N GLU A 192 9.31 9.80 15.44
CA GLU A 192 8.05 9.06 15.47
C GLU A 192 8.30 7.57 15.34
N ALA A 193 9.16 7.12 14.42
CA ALA A 193 9.54 5.72 14.29
C ALA A 193 10.24 5.16 15.55
N GLU A 194 11.09 5.95 16.21
CA GLU A 194 11.68 5.56 17.50
C GLU A 194 10.63 5.46 18.61
N ARG A 195 9.65 6.37 18.66
CA ARG A 195 8.53 6.31 19.60
C ARG A 195 7.63 5.12 19.31
N ASP A 196 7.31 4.87 18.04
CA ASP A 196 6.51 3.73 17.59
C ASP A 196 7.24 2.42 17.83
N ARG A 197 8.58 2.38 17.72
CA ARG A 197 9.36 1.20 18.11
C ARG A 197 9.30 0.96 19.61
N LYS A 198 9.47 1.99 20.44
CA LYS A 198 9.32 1.86 21.91
C LYS A 198 7.90 1.48 22.32
N LEU A 199 6.88 2.05 21.68
CA LEU A 199 5.48 1.69 21.89
C LEU A 199 5.18 0.28 21.38
N GLY A 200 5.77 -0.12 20.27
CA GLY A 200 5.71 -1.44 19.67
C GLY A 200 6.37 -2.50 20.54
N GLU A 201 7.53 -2.22 21.11
CA GLU A 201 8.22 -3.06 22.11
C GLU A 201 7.39 -3.15 23.39
N ALA A 202 6.89 -2.03 23.94
CA ALA A 202 6.02 -2.04 25.12
C ALA A 202 4.65 -2.70 24.87
N ALA A 203 4.16 -2.68 23.64
CA ALA A 203 2.97 -3.40 23.20
C ALA A 203 3.29 -4.87 22.92
N ALA A 204 4.48 -5.21 22.46
CA ALA A 204 4.95 -6.58 22.27
C ALA A 204 5.15 -7.26 23.62
N VAL A 205 5.76 -6.61 24.61
CA VAL A 205 5.87 -7.11 25.98
C VAL A 205 4.48 -7.25 26.62
N ARG A 206 3.57 -6.28 26.42
CA ARG A 206 2.18 -6.41 26.86
C ARG A 206 1.42 -7.50 26.11
N ARG A 207 1.73 -7.74 24.83
CA ARG A 207 1.18 -8.85 24.06
C ARG A 207 1.79 -10.16 24.50
N GLU A 208 3.07 -10.26 24.80
CA GLU A 208 3.69 -11.47 25.32
C GLU A 208 3.11 -11.79 26.69
N GLY A 209 2.95 -10.81 27.58
CA GLY A 209 2.24 -11.00 28.85
C GLY A 209 0.76 -11.35 28.64
N LYS A 210 0.06 -10.69 27.70
CA LYS A 210 -1.34 -11.01 27.37
C LYS A 210 -1.50 -12.30 26.57
N VAL A 211 -0.47 -12.77 25.85
CA VAL A 211 -0.43 -14.02 25.08
C VAL A 211 0.09 -15.15 25.95
N GLU A 212 0.85 -14.89 27.02
CA GLU A 212 1.04 -15.83 28.13
C GLU A 212 -0.25 -15.95 28.92
N GLU A 213 -0.90 -14.85 29.30
CA GLU A 213 -2.23 -14.88 29.92
C GLU A 213 -3.28 -15.52 29.01
N GLU A 214 -3.31 -15.20 27.70
CA GLU A 214 -4.20 -15.81 26.70
C GLU A 214 -3.73 -17.22 26.34
N ARG A 215 -2.44 -17.61 26.36
CA ARG A 215 -2.04 -19.03 26.19
C ARG A 215 -2.51 -19.85 27.37
N VAL A 216 -2.35 -19.34 28.58
CA VAL A 216 -2.93 -19.94 29.79
C VAL A 216 -4.46 -19.98 29.68
N ARG A 217 -5.11 -18.95 29.13
CA ARG A 217 -6.57 -18.94 28.87
C ARG A 217 -7.04 -19.81 27.70
N ILE A 218 -6.21 -20.00 26.68
CA ILE A 218 -6.47 -20.83 25.49
C ILE A 218 -6.25 -22.31 25.84
N GLU A 219 -5.35 -22.62 26.77
CA GLU A 219 -5.28 -23.93 27.41
C GLU A 219 -6.56 -24.25 28.21
N ASP A 220 -7.28 -23.22 28.69
CA ASP A 220 -8.53 -23.34 29.46
C ASP A 220 -9.83 -23.18 28.63
N HIS A 221 -9.78 -23.09 27.28
CA HIS A 221 -11.01 -23.07 26.50
C HIS A 221 -11.61 -24.48 26.38
N GLU A 222 -12.82 -24.64 26.91
CA GLU A 222 -13.60 -25.87 26.73
C GLU A 222 -13.74 -26.21 25.23
N PRO A 223 -13.52 -27.48 24.84
CA PRO A 223 -13.56 -27.90 23.45
C PRO A 223 -14.91 -27.57 22.81
N VAL A 224 -14.85 -27.00 21.60
CA VAL A 224 -16.04 -26.74 20.79
C VAL A 224 -16.84 -28.04 20.67
N THR A 225 -18.10 -28.02 21.13
CA THR A 225 -18.97 -29.20 21.09
C THR A 225 -19.45 -29.41 19.65
N ILE A 226 -18.67 -30.17 18.88
CA ILE A 226 -19.05 -30.61 17.54
C ILE A 226 -20.05 -31.76 17.73
N VAL A 227 -21.34 -31.45 17.61
CA VAL A 227 -22.38 -32.50 17.60
C VAL A 227 -22.42 -33.10 16.20
N PRO A 228 -21.96 -34.35 15.99
CA PRO A 228 -22.09 -34.97 14.68
C PRO A 228 -23.58 -35.11 14.34
N PRO A 229 -24.03 -34.72 13.14
CA PRO A 229 -25.39 -34.98 12.69
C PRO A 229 -25.51 -36.47 12.34
N VAL A 230 -25.79 -37.30 13.34
CA VAL A 230 -26.20 -38.68 13.08
C VAL A 230 -27.72 -38.68 12.90
N VAL A 231 -28.17 -38.37 11.69
CA VAL A 231 -29.57 -38.60 11.34
C VAL A 231 -29.62 -39.26 9.97
N THR A 232 -29.41 -40.57 9.94
CA THR A 232 -29.97 -41.38 8.86
C THR A 232 -31.49 -41.31 9.01
N PRO A 233 -32.23 -40.75 8.03
CA PRO A 233 -33.68 -40.70 8.12
C PRO A 233 -34.23 -42.12 8.26
N ALA A 234 -35.15 -42.32 9.22
CA ALA A 234 -35.86 -43.59 9.38
C ALA A 234 -36.55 -43.94 8.07
N LYS A 235 -36.20 -45.10 7.52
CA LYS A 235 -36.79 -45.59 6.27
C LYS A 235 -38.20 -46.07 6.56
N SER A 236 -39.14 -45.74 5.68
CA SER A 236 -40.52 -46.22 5.82
C SER A 236 -40.62 -47.72 5.56
N GLU A 237 -41.56 -48.39 6.25
CA GLU A 237 -41.88 -49.80 6.02
C GLU A 237 -42.23 -50.10 4.55
N ARG A 238 -42.79 -49.11 3.83
CA ARG A 238 -43.14 -49.22 2.41
C ARG A 238 -41.92 -49.48 1.53
N VAL A 239 -40.83 -48.75 1.75
CA VAL A 239 -39.57 -48.94 0.99
C VAL A 239 -38.93 -50.28 1.32
N GLU A 240 -39.09 -50.77 2.55
CA GLU A 240 -38.57 -52.10 2.94
C GLU A 240 -39.38 -53.23 2.32
N ARG A 241 -40.72 -53.09 2.25
CA ARG A 241 -41.61 -54.04 1.56
C ARG A 241 -41.35 -54.08 0.05
N GLU A 242 -41.21 -52.92 -0.60
CA GLU A 242 -40.94 -52.81 -2.04
C GLU A 242 -39.55 -53.35 -2.43
N ARG A 243 -38.58 -53.38 -1.49
CA ARG A 243 -37.23 -53.90 -1.72
C ARG A 243 -37.14 -55.43 -1.59
N GLN A 244 -38.08 -56.05 -0.88
CA GLN A 244 -38.23 -57.50 -0.85
C GLN A 244 -38.88 -57.94 -2.16
N VAL A 245 -38.07 -58.37 -3.12
CA VAL A 245 -38.58 -58.93 -4.38
C VAL A 245 -39.35 -60.21 -4.04
N PRO A 246 -40.66 -60.31 -4.35
CA PRO A 246 -41.36 -61.58 -4.22
C PRO A 246 -40.73 -62.57 -5.20
N LEU A 247 -40.38 -63.76 -4.71
CA LEU A 247 -39.71 -64.82 -5.48
C LEU A 247 -40.58 -65.41 -6.61
N PHE A 248 -41.80 -64.90 -6.82
CA PHE A 248 -42.76 -65.34 -7.83
C PHE A 248 -43.24 -64.14 -8.66
N THR A 249 -43.01 -64.21 -9.96
CA THR A 249 -43.17 -63.13 -10.93
C THR A 249 -44.54 -63.07 -11.60
N ASP A 250 -45.63 -63.47 -10.91
CA ASP A 250 -46.98 -63.51 -11.50
C ASP A 250 -48.09 -63.13 -10.49
N LEU A 251 -47.94 -62.00 -9.81
CA LEU A 251 -49.08 -61.27 -9.25
C LEU A 251 -49.15 -59.89 -9.90
N PRO A 252 -50.29 -59.47 -10.47
CA PRO A 252 -50.48 -58.07 -10.84
C PRO A 252 -50.35 -57.28 -9.54
N GLY A 253 -49.32 -56.45 -9.43
CA GLY A 253 -49.09 -55.68 -8.23
C GLY A 253 -50.32 -54.83 -7.92
N ASP A 254 -51.03 -55.16 -6.86
CA ASP A 254 -52.21 -54.47 -6.30
C ASP A 254 -51.91 -53.02 -5.80
N SER A 255 -50.82 -52.43 -6.27
CA SER A 255 -50.43 -51.06 -5.99
C SER A 255 -50.85 -50.18 -7.16
N THR A 256 -51.94 -49.43 -7.00
CA THR A 256 -52.36 -48.37 -7.93
C THR A 256 -51.36 -47.21 -8.02
N LEU A 257 -50.32 -47.20 -7.19
CA LEU A 257 -49.30 -46.16 -7.11
C LEU A 257 -47.93 -46.67 -7.65
N PRO A 258 -47.12 -45.77 -8.23
CA PRO A 258 -45.79 -46.14 -8.75
C PRO A 258 -44.82 -46.57 -7.62
N PRO A 259 -43.96 -47.58 -7.86
CA PRO A 259 -42.97 -48.03 -6.90
C PRO A 259 -41.79 -47.05 -6.80
N VAL A 260 -41.20 -46.90 -5.60
CA VAL A 260 -40.08 -45.97 -5.35
C VAL A 260 -38.81 -46.36 -6.11
N SER A 261 -38.70 -47.61 -6.55
CA SER A 261 -37.60 -48.14 -7.35
C SER A 261 -37.44 -47.49 -8.73
N LEU A 262 -38.46 -46.77 -9.23
CA LEU A 262 -38.36 -46.00 -10.47
C LEU A 262 -37.51 -44.72 -10.31
N LEU A 263 -37.21 -44.31 -9.07
CA LEU A 263 -36.39 -43.15 -8.76
C LEU A 263 -34.94 -43.58 -8.53
N ASP A 264 -34.01 -42.72 -8.93
CA ASP A 264 -32.58 -42.96 -8.70
C ASP A 264 -32.29 -43.07 -7.19
N PRO A 265 -31.60 -44.14 -6.73
CA PRO A 265 -31.29 -44.31 -5.32
C PRO A 265 -30.20 -43.33 -4.87
N ALA A 266 -30.32 -42.85 -3.63
CA ALA A 266 -29.27 -42.04 -3.01
C ALA A 266 -27.98 -42.87 -2.79
N PRO A 267 -26.78 -42.29 -3.01
CA PRO A 267 -25.51 -42.95 -2.75
C PRO A 267 -25.34 -43.29 -1.25
N LYS A 268 -24.78 -44.46 -0.96
CA LYS A 268 -24.65 -45.00 0.42
C LYS A 268 -23.57 -44.33 1.26
N THR A 269 -22.55 -43.75 0.62
CA THR A 269 -21.43 -43.08 1.30
C THR A 269 -21.55 -41.58 1.08
N GLN A 270 -21.96 -40.86 2.11
CA GLN A 270 -21.96 -39.40 2.11
C GLN A 270 -20.69 -38.93 2.82
N GLU A 271 -19.84 -38.19 2.11
CA GLU A 271 -18.66 -37.58 2.73
C GLU A 271 -19.11 -36.56 3.77
N SER A 272 -18.89 -36.89 5.05
CA SER A 272 -19.04 -35.94 6.16
C SER A 272 -17.78 -35.09 6.27
N ILE A 273 -17.96 -33.81 6.60
CA ILE A 273 -16.85 -32.90 6.88
C ILE A 273 -16.12 -33.38 8.14
N SER A 274 -14.78 -33.46 8.11
CA SER A 274 -14.00 -33.85 9.29
C SER A 274 -14.09 -32.80 10.39
N ALA A 275 -14.06 -33.26 11.65
CA ALA A 275 -14.08 -32.38 12.82
C ALA A 275 -12.95 -31.35 12.78
N ASP A 276 -11.74 -31.75 12.39
CA ASP A 276 -10.58 -30.87 12.25
C ASP A 276 -10.83 -29.73 11.24
N THR A 277 -11.53 -30.03 10.15
CA THR A 277 -11.86 -29.02 9.13
C THR A 277 -12.89 -28.02 9.67
N LEU A 278 -13.88 -28.50 10.44
CA LEU A 278 -14.87 -27.65 11.08
C LEU A 278 -14.20 -26.73 12.10
N GLU A 279 -13.32 -27.27 12.94
CA GLU A 279 -12.59 -26.49 13.94
C GLU A 279 -11.66 -25.45 13.31
N PHE A 280 -10.91 -25.85 12.27
CA PHE A 280 -10.08 -24.91 11.51
C PHE A 280 -10.93 -23.77 10.91
N THR A 281 -12.08 -24.10 10.34
CA THR A 281 -12.99 -23.11 9.77
C THR A 281 -13.60 -22.21 10.85
N SER A 282 -13.94 -22.74 12.02
CA SER A 282 -14.40 -21.96 13.18
C SER A 282 -13.37 -20.92 13.59
N ARG A 283 -12.11 -21.33 13.80
CA ARG A 283 -11.01 -20.42 14.15
C ARG A 283 -10.75 -19.39 13.05
N LEU A 284 -10.91 -19.78 11.79
CA LEU A 284 -10.77 -18.88 10.65
C LEU A 284 -11.89 -17.82 10.62
N ILE A 285 -13.14 -18.19 10.92
CA ILE A 285 -14.27 -17.27 11.02
C ILE A 285 -14.01 -16.23 12.11
N GLU A 286 -13.61 -16.66 13.31
CA GLU A 286 -13.31 -15.75 14.44
C GLU A 286 -12.20 -14.76 14.07
N LYS A 287 -11.11 -15.27 13.47
CA LYS A 287 -10.00 -14.43 13.00
C LYS A 287 -10.46 -13.42 11.96
N LYS A 288 -11.28 -13.82 10.99
CA LYS A 288 -11.76 -12.92 9.93
C LYS A 288 -12.75 -11.89 10.45
N LEU A 289 -13.65 -12.25 11.36
CA LEU A 289 -14.53 -11.28 12.01
C LEU A 289 -13.72 -10.23 12.79
N LYS A 290 -12.67 -10.66 13.50
CA LYS A 290 -11.75 -9.78 14.21
C LYS A 290 -11.00 -8.82 13.28
N ASP A 291 -10.56 -9.29 12.10
CA ASP A 291 -9.92 -8.45 11.08
C ASP A 291 -10.84 -7.29 10.62
N PHE A 292 -12.17 -7.49 10.65
CA PHE A 292 -13.17 -6.46 10.33
C PHE A 292 -13.63 -5.63 11.55
N GLY A 293 -13.00 -5.80 12.71
CA GLY A 293 -13.33 -5.07 13.94
C GLY A 293 -14.57 -5.58 14.67
N VAL A 294 -14.99 -6.82 14.40
CA VAL A 294 -16.11 -7.47 15.10
C VAL A 294 -15.60 -8.66 15.90
N GLU A 295 -15.74 -8.59 17.23
CA GLU A 295 -15.40 -9.71 18.12
C GLU A 295 -16.61 -10.64 18.30
N ALA A 296 -16.44 -11.91 17.93
CA ALA A 296 -17.43 -12.97 18.14
C ALA A 296 -16.70 -14.33 18.26
N SER A 297 -17.28 -15.24 19.04
CA SER A 297 -16.78 -16.61 19.25
C SER A 297 -17.73 -17.65 18.66
N VAL A 298 -17.20 -18.73 18.09
CA VAL A 298 -17.98 -19.83 17.53
C VAL A 298 -18.29 -20.85 18.63
N VAL A 299 -19.56 -21.02 18.97
CA VAL A 299 -20.02 -21.90 20.06
C VAL A 299 -20.22 -23.34 19.55
N ALA A 300 -20.79 -23.49 18.35
CA ALA A 300 -21.11 -24.80 17.79
C ALA A 300 -21.08 -24.78 16.26
N ALA A 301 -20.78 -25.92 15.65
CA ALA A 301 -20.84 -26.13 14.21
C ALA A 301 -21.74 -27.34 13.90
N TYR A 302 -22.74 -27.13 13.05
CA TYR A 302 -23.69 -28.14 12.59
C TYR A 302 -23.51 -28.36 11.09
N PRO A 303 -22.79 -29.40 10.66
CA PRO A 303 -22.62 -29.70 9.25
C PRO A 303 -23.93 -30.22 8.65
N GLY A 304 -24.29 -29.72 7.48
CA GLY A 304 -25.46 -30.14 6.71
C GLY A 304 -25.09 -30.69 5.34
N PRO A 305 -26.07 -31.11 4.52
CA PRO A 305 -25.80 -31.66 3.17
C PRO A 305 -25.23 -30.62 2.19
N VAL A 306 -25.71 -29.37 2.26
CA VAL A 306 -25.35 -28.29 1.32
C VAL A 306 -24.55 -27.19 1.99
N VAL A 307 -24.92 -26.86 3.23
CA VAL A 307 -24.33 -25.78 4.03
C VAL A 307 -23.97 -26.30 5.41
N THR A 308 -23.02 -25.66 6.06
CA THR A 308 -22.69 -25.85 7.47
C THR A 308 -23.10 -24.61 8.24
N ARG A 309 -23.84 -24.79 9.33
CA ARG A 309 -24.25 -23.70 10.22
C ARG A 309 -23.25 -23.59 11.36
N TYR A 310 -22.63 -22.43 11.49
CA TYR A 310 -21.80 -22.06 12.62
C TYR A 310 -22.60 -21.11 13.53
N GLU A 311 -22.86 -21.52 14.76
CA GLU A 311 -23.46 -20.66 15.78
C GLU A 311 -22.36 -19.79 16.38
N ILE A 312 -22.58 -18.48 16.36
CA ILE A 312 -21.64 -17.48 16.86
C ILE A 312 -22.29 -16.66 17.97
N GLU A 313 -21.50 -16.34 18.98
CA GLU A 313 -21.85 -15.45 20.07
C GLU A 313 -21.07 -14.13 19.89
N PRO A 314 -21.75 -13.03 19.52
CA PRO A 314 -21.10 -11.72 19.44
C PRO A 314 -20.71 -11.21 20.83
N ALA A 315 -19.56 -10.52 20.92
CA ALA A 315 -19.13 -9.86 22.14
C ALA A 315 -20.08 -8.72 22.56
N THR A 316 -20.06 -8.35 23.84
CA THR A 316 -20.90 -7.29 24.38
C THR A 316 -20.69 -5.97 23.64
N GLY A 317 -21.76 -5.41 23.08
CA GLY A 317 -21.73 -4.14 22.35
C GLY A 317 -21.64 -4.27 20.82
N VAL A 318 -21.41 -5.47 20.29
CA VAL A 318 -21.51 -5.74 18.85
C VAL A 318 -22.99 -5.77 18.43
N LYS A 319 -23.34 -5.00 17.40
CA LYS A 319 -24.71 -4.99 16.86
C LYS A 319 -24.83 -6.07 15.80
N GLY A 320 -25.91 -6.86 15.82
CA GLY A 320 -26.17 -7.91 14.81
C GLY A 320 -26.14 -7.37 13.36
N SER A 321 -26.59 -6.13 13.15
CA SER A 321 -26.53 -5.47 11.83
C SER A 321 -25.11 -5.28 11.29
N GLN A 322 -24.10 -5.17 12.16
CA GLN A 322 -22.70 -5.09 11.72
C GLN A 322 -22.28 -6.40 11.04
N ILE A 323 -22.62 -7.54 11.62
CA ILE A 323 -22.30 -8.86 11.07
C ILE A 323 -23.05 -9.09 9.75
N VAL A 324 -24.30 -8.68 9.67
CA VAL A 324 -25.12 -8.80 8.45
C VAL A 324 -24.54 -7.97 7.30
N ASN A 325 -24.10 -6.75 7.59
CA ASN A 325 -23.48 -5.88 6.59
C ASN A 325 -22.12 -6.43 6.10
N LEU A 326 -21.38 -7.13 6.98
CA LEU A 326 -20.10 -7.75 6.64
C LEU A 326 -20.23 -9.05 5.85
N ALA A 327 -21.44 -9.61 5.66
CA ALA A 327 -21.62 -10.92 5.04
C ALA A 327 -20.93 -11.08 3.67
N LYS A 328 -20.97 -10.04 2.82
CA LYS A 328 -20.32 -10.04 1.50
C LYS A 328 -18.80 -10.01 1.60
N ASP A 329 -18.25 -9.21 2.52
CA ASP A 329 -16.82 -9.11 2.73
C ASP A 329 -16.25 -10.36 3.40
N LEU A 330 -16.99 -10.94 4.34
CA LEU A 330 -16.66 -12.21 4.97
C LEU A 330 -16.64 -13.34 3.94
N ALA A 331 -17.65 -13.43 3.07
CA ALA A 331 -17.71 -14.41 1.98
C ALA A 331 -16.48 -14.30 1.06
N ARG A 332 -16.10 -13.07 0.67
CA ARG A 332 -14.90 -12.81 -0.12
C ARG A 332 -13.62 -13.21 0.61
N SER A 333 -13.51 -12.94 1.90
CA SER A 333 -12.32 -13.25 2.70
C SER A 333 -12.10 -14.74 2.96
N LEU A 334 -13.19 -15.52 2.98
CA LEU A 334 -13.20 -16.98 3.14
C LEU A 334 -13.23 -17.72 1.80
N SER A 335 -13.18 -17.00 0.67
CA SER A 335 -13.26 -17.58 -0.68
C SER A 335 -14.54 -18.39 -0.93
N LEU A 336 -15.66 -17.95 -0.35
CA LEU A 336 -16.97 -18.57 -0.50
C LEU A 336 -17.84 -17.78 -1.49
N VAL A 337 -18.75 -18.48 -2.17
CA VAL A 337 -19.68 -17.86 -3.14
C VAL A 337 -20.62 -16.87 -2.44
N SER A 338 -21.15 -17.26 -1.29
CA SER A 338 -22.02 -16.42 -0.45
C SER A 338 -22.05 -16.97 0.97
N ILE A 339 -22.38 -16.12 1.93
CA ILE A 339 -22.68 -16.50 3.31
C ILE A 339 -24.07 -15.97 3.64
N ARG A 340 -24.90 -16.78 4.28
CA ARG A 340 -26.18 -16.35 4.81
C ARG A 340 -26.05 -16.14 6.31
N VAL A 341 -26.43 -14.94 6.76
CA VAL A 341 -26.45 -14.59 8.18
C VAL A 341 -27.88 -14.76 8.70
N VAL A 342 -28.03 -15.53 9.77
CA VAL A 342 -29.27 -15.67 10.51
C VAL A 342 -29.14 -14.82 11.76
N GLU A 343 -29.87 -13.70 11.80
CA GLU A 343 -29.76 -12.72 12.89
C GLU A 343 -30.20 -13.26 14.25
N THR A 344 -31.22 -14.10 14.29
CA THR A 344 -31.78 -14.62 15.54
C THR A 344 -32.11 -16.10 15.40
N ILE A 345 -31.58 -16.91 16.31
CA ILE A 345 -31.97 -18.32 16.44
C ILE A 345 -33.06 -18.42 17.52
N PRO A 346 -34.25 -18.97 17.21
CA PRO A 346 -35.30 -19.15 18.22
C PRO A 346 -34.80 -19.94 19.43
N GLY A 347 -34.97 -19.38 20.63
CA GLY A 347 -34.59 -20.03 21.89
C GLY A 347 -33.11 -19.98 22.24
N LYS A 348 -32.26 -19.28 21.47
CA LYS A 348 -30.84 -19.06 21.77
C LYS A 348 -30.47 -17.58 21.60
N ASN A 349 -29.50 -17.10 22.37
CA ASN A 349 -28.95 -15.74 22.24
C ASN A 349 -27.82 -15.64 21.20
N TYR A 350 -27.74 -16.60 20.28
CA TYR A 350 -26.68 -16.70 19.28
C TYR A 350 -27.17 -16.27 17.92
N MET A 351 -26.23 -15.80 17.09
CA MET A 351 -26.42 -15.64 15.66
C MET A 351 -25.89 -16.87 14.93
N ALA A 352 -26.27 -17.06 13.67
CA ALA A 352 -25.72 -18.15 12.86
C ALA A 352 -25.15 -17.66 11.52
N LEU A 353 -24.03 -18.26 11.12
CA LEU A 353 -23.45 -18.13 9.79
C LEU A 353 -23.62 -19.45 9.05
N GLU A 354 -24.35 -19.42 7.94
CA GLU A 354 -24.53 -20.57 7.06
C GLU A 354 -23.55 -20.45 5.89
N LEU A 355 -22.54 -21.32 5.88
CA LEU A 355 -21.47 -21.37 4.89
C LEU A 355 -21.70 -22.53 3.92
N PRO A 356 -21.52 -22.36 2.60
CA PRO A 356 -21.59 -23.46 1.66
C PRO A 356 -20.44 -24.45 1.88
N ASN A 357 -20.76 -25.75 1.85
CA ASN A 357 -19.77 -26.81 1.92
C ASN A 357 -18.91 -26.84 0.65
N GLN A 358 -17.65 -27.28 0.75
CA GLN A 358 -16.77 -27.48 -0.40
C GLN A 358 -17.35 -28.52 -1.38
N ARG A 359 -17.94 -29.60 -0.85
CA ARG A 359 -18.65 -30.62 -1.59
C ARG A 359 -20.11 -30.64 -1.15
N ARG A 360 -21.00 -30.17 -2.02
CA ARG A 360 -22.45 -30.17 -1.77
C ARG A 360 -23.01 -31.55 -2.12
N GLN A 361 -23.81 -32.10 -1.22
CA GLN A 361 -24.48 -33.38 -1.46
C GLN A 361 -25.78 -33.16 -2.22
N THR A 362 -26.00 -33.98 -3.25
CA THR A 362 -27.27 -33.99 -3.99
C THR A 362 -28.35 -34.63 -3.12
N VAL A 363 -29.47 -33.95 -2.95
CA VAL A 363 -30.66 -34.50 -2.27
C VAL A 363 -31.52 -35.20 -3.31
N TYR A 364 -31.67 -36.52 -3.16
CA TYR A 364 -32.45 -37.34 -4.09
C TYR A 364 -33.92 -37.40 -3.66
N LEU A 365 -34.84 -37.36 -4.63
CA LEU A 365 -36.27 -37.45 -4.37
C LEU A 365 -36.66 -38.79 -3.71
N SER A 366 -35.99 -39.88 -4.11
CA SER A 366 -36.16 -41.21 -3.52
C SER A 366 -35.92 -41.24 -2.01
N GLU A 367 -35.02 -40.40 -1.51
CA GLU A 367 -34.70 -40.31 -0.08
C GLU A 367 -35.83 -39.64 0.72
N ILE A 368 -36.54 -38.67 0.11
CA ILE A 368 -37.63 -37.96 0.78
C ILE A 368 -38.93 -38.76 0.70
N ILE A 369 -39.28 -39.26 -0.49
CA ILE A 369 -40.46 -40.11 -0.68
C ILE A 369 -40.34 -41.41 0.13
N GLY A 370 -39.12 -41.93 0.26
CA GLY A 370 -38.85 -43.11 1.06
C GLY A 370 -38.84 -42.90 2.58
N SER A 371 -38.90 -41.65 3.05
CA SER A 371 -38.87 -41.31 4.48
C SER A 371 -40.20 -41.59 5.18
N GLU A 372 -40.14 -41.92 6.47
CA GLU A 372 -41.33 -42.09 7.30
C GLU A 372 -42.19 -40.81 7.36
N VAL A 373 -41.57 -39.63 7.36
CA VAL A 373 -42.26 -38.33 7.39
C VAL A 373 -43.22 -38.19 6.21
N TYR A 374 -42.79 -38.62 5.02
CA TYR A 374 -43.62 -38.58 3.83
C TYR A 374 -44.69 -39.68 3.83
N ALA A 375 -44.31 -40.91 4.19
CA ALA A 375 -45.20 -42.06 4.19
C ALA A 375 -46.33 -41.94 5.22
N ALA A 376 -46.04 -41.44 6.42
CA ALA A 376 -47.00 -41.30 7.52
C ALA A 376 -47.91 -40.07 7.38
N ALA A 377 -47.60 -39.13 6.48
CA ALA A 377 -48.42 -37.92 6.33
C ALA A 377 -49.82 -38.27 5.74
N PRO A 378 -50.93 -37.83 6.35
CA PRO A 378 -52.28 -38.27 5.96
C PRO A 378 -52.83 -37.59 4.71
N SER A 379 -52.31 -36.42 4.34
CA SER A 379 -52.82 -35.64 3.21
C SER A 379 -52.40 -36.22 1.86
N ALA A 380 -53.37 -36.39 0.95
CA ALA A 380 -53.11 -36.74 -0.45
C ALA A 380 -52.35 -35.61 -1.20
N LEU A 381 -52.38 -34.39 -0.66
CA LEU A 381 -51.68 -33.22 -1.22
C LEU A 381 -50.34 -32.94 -0.51
N THR A 382 -49.68 -33.98 -0.01
CA THR A 382 -48.34 -33.84 0.60
C THR A 382 -47.29 -33.61 -0.50
N LEU A 383 -46.52 -32.53 -0.37
CA LEU A 383 -45.43 -32.16 -1.25
C LEU A 383 -44.08 -32.40 -0.58
N SER A 384 -43.18 -33.14 -1.23
CA SER A 384 -41.79 -33.26 -0.81
C SER A 384 -41.02 -32.01 -1.22
N LEU A 385 -40.40 -31.31 -0.26
CA LEU A 385 -39.63 -30.09 -0.53
C LEU A 385 -38.11 -30.37 -0.60
N GLY A 386 -37.64 -31.37 0.13
CA GLY A 386 -36.22 -31.73 0.17
C GLY A 386 -35.76 -32.02 1.60
N LYS A 387 -34.53 -31.64 1.93
CA LYS A 387 -33.98 -31.69 3.28
C LYS A 387 -33.81 -30.30 3.87
N ASP A 388 -33.95 -30.19 5.19
CA ASP A 388 -33.52 -28.99 5.90
C ASP A 388 -31.98 -28.88 5.94
N ILE A 389 -31.48 -27.78 6.50
CA ILE A 389 -30.04 -27.55 6.69
C ILE A 389 -29.35 -28.60 7.58
N SER A 390 -30.10 -29.35 8.38
CA SER A 390 -29.60 -30.42 9.24
C SER A 390 -29.71 -31.80 8.57
N GLY A 391 -30.21 -31.86 7.34
CA GLY A 391 -30.37 -33.10 6.57
C GLY A 391 -31.68 -33.86 6.81
N LYS A 392 -32.61 -33.34 7.61
CA LYS A 392 -33.90 -34.00 7.89
C LYS A 392 -34.86 -33.81 6.72
N PRO A 393 -35.62 -34.83 6.31
CA PRO A 393 -36.60 -34.72 5.24
C PRO A 393 -37.73 -33.75 5.62
N VAL A 394 -38.07 -32.85 4.71
CA VAL A 394 -39.12 -31.84 4.87
C VAL A 394 -40.21 -32.08 3.84
N CYS A 395 -41.43 -32.25 4.35
CA CYS A 395 -42.65 -32.34 3.57
C CYS A 395 -43.60 -31.22 4.00
N ALA A 396 -44.39 -30.71 3.06
CA ALA A 396 -45.43 -29.72 3.29
C ALA A 396 -46.79 -30.28 2.85
N ASP A 397 -47.86 -29.79 3.45
CA ASP A 397 -49.23 -30.15 3.08
C ASP A 397 -49.89 -28.97 2.35
N LEU A 398 -50.16 -29.15 1.06
CA LEU A 398 -50.80 -28.10 0.25
C LEU A 398 -52.24 -27.83 0.70
N ALA A 399 -52.92 -28.76 1.37
CA ALA A 399 -54.25 -28.50 1.93
C ALA A 399 -54.20 -27.47 3.07
N LYS A 400 -53.09 -27.42 3.82
CA LYS A 400 -52.85 -26.42 4.88
C LYS A 400 -52.29 -25.11 4.34
N MET A 401 -51.68 -25.15 3.16
CA MET A 401 -51.21 -23.99 2.40
C MET A 401 -52.05 -23.88 1.12
N PRO A 402 -53.33 -23.47 1.21
CA PRO A 402 -54.33 -23.70 0.17
C PRO A 402 -53.91 -23.20 -1.21
N HIS A 403 -53.00 -22.23 -1.27
CA HIS A 403 -52.27 -21.84 -2.46
C HIS A 403 -50.77 -21.64 -2.15
N LEU A 404 -49.91 -21.98 -3.12
CA LEU A 404 -48.46 -21.83 -3.02
C LEU A 404 -47.94 -21.01 -4.22
N LEU A 405 -47.18 -19.95 -3.94
CA LEU A 405 -46.47 -19.16 -4.97
C LEU A 405 -45.01 -19.60 -5.04
N VAL A 406 -44.55 -19.97 -6.23
CA VAL A 406 -43.15 -20.39 -6.47
C VAL A 406 -42.47 -19.43 -7.45
N ALA A 407 -41.43 -18.73 -7.00
CA ALA A 407 -40.65 -17.79 -7.80
C ALA A 407 -39.14 -18.10 -7.71
N GLY A 408 -38.40 -17.80 -8.77
CA GLY A 408 -36.95 -18.03 -8.84
C GLY A 408 -36.37 -17.65 -10.21
N THR A 409 -35.09 -17.29 -10.24
CA THR A 409 -34.34 -16.95 -11.46
C THR A 409 -34.02 -18.21 -12.29
N THR A 410 -33.65 -18.04 -13.56
CA THR A 410 -33.22 -19.16 -14.41
C THR A 410 -32.03 -19.89 -13.79
N GLY A 411 -32.08 -21.23 -13.74
CA GLY A 411 -31.04 -22.05 -13.12
C GLY A 411 -31.12 -22.18 -11.59
N SER A 412 -32.08 -21.53 -10.93
CA SER A 412 -32.27 -21.66 -9.46
C SER A 412 -32.86 -22.99 -8.99
N GLY A 413 -33.34 -23.83 -9.92
CA GLY A 413 -33.97 -25.12 -9.63
C GLY A 413 -35.50 -25.11 -9.61
N LYS A 414 -36.17 -24.00 -9.96
CA LYS A 414 -37.64 -23.89 -9.96
C LYS A 414 -38.37 -25.02 -10.69
N SER A 415 -37.99 -25.32 -11.94
CA SER A 415 -38.65 -26.38 -12.72
C SER A 415 -38.46 -27.76 -12.11
N VAL A 416 -37.28 -28.04 -11.53
CA VAL A 416 -37.00 -29.30 -10.84
C VAL A 416 -37.83 -29.41 -9.56
N GLY A 417 -37.95 -28.33 -8.79
CA GLY A 417 -38.79 -28.28 -7.59
C GLY A 417 -40.27 -28.51 -7.90
N ILE A 418 -40.79 -27.91 -8.97
CA ILE A 418 -42.18 -28.15 -9.42
C ILE A 418 -42.37 -29.61 -9.82
N ASN A 419 -41.44 -30.20 -10.58
CA ASN A 419 -41.50 -31.62 -10.92
C ASN A 419 -41.48 -32.52 -9.68
N ALA A 420 -40.66 -32.20 -8.67
CA ALA A 420 -40.64 -32.92 -7.40
C ALA A 420 -41.99 -32.81 -6.65
N MET A 421 -42.63 -31.64 -6.66
CA MET A 421 -43.98 -31.45 -6.10
C MET A 421 -45.03 -32.29 -6.84
N ILE A 422 -45.02 -32.29 -8.17
CA ILE A 422 -45.95 -33.09 -8.99
C ILE A 422 -45.72 -34.58 -8.73
N LEU A 423 -44.46 -35.04 -8.75
CA LEU A 423 -44.09 -36.42 -8.43
C LEU A 423 -44.54 -36.81 -7.02
N SER A 424 -44.48 -35.91 -6.04
CA SER A 424 -45.02 -36.18 -4.70
C SER A 424 -46.51 -36.55 -4.78
N LEU A 425 -47.31 -35.78 -5.51
CA LEU A 425 -48.73 -36.08 -5.66
C LEU A 425 -48.94 -37.44 -6.35
N LEU A 426 -48.18 -37.74 -7.40
CA LEU A 426 -48.27 -39.01 -8.14
C LEU A 426 -47.88 -40.24 -7.31
N TYR A 427 -46.94 -40.10 -6.38
CA TYR A 427 -46.50 -41.20 -5.51
C TYR A 427 -47.41 -41.43 -4.29
N LYS A 428 -48.43 -40.56 -4.09
CA LYS A 428 -49.28 -40.58 -2.91
C LYS A 428 -50.78 -40.65 -3.19
N ALA A 429 -51.23 -40.12 -4.32
CA ALA A 429 -52.64 -40.01 -4.66
C ALA A 429 -52.96 -40.68 -5.99
N THR A 430 -54.14 -41.30 -6.07
CA THR A 430 -54.69 -41.80 -7.34
C THR A 430 -55.42 -40.68 -8.09
N ALA A 431 -55.72 -40.90 -9.37
CA ALA A 431 -56.44 -39.93 -10.21
C ALA A 431 -57.89 -39.65 -9.73
N GLU A 432 -58.45 -40.50 -8.87
CA GLU A 432 -59.75 -40.27 -8.22
C GLU A 432 -59.62 -39.29 -7.05
N GLN A 433 -58.47 -39.25 -6.38
CA GLN A 433 -58.22 -38.43 -5.20
C GLN A 433 -57.70 -37.03 -5.56
N VAL A 434 -56.81 -36.93 -6.57
CA VAL A 434 -56.18 -35.67 -6.97
C VAL A 434 -56.20 -35.55 -8.49
N ARG A 435 -56.67 -34.40 -8.99
CA ARG A 435 -56.64 -34.01 -10.41
C ARG A 435 -55.76 -32.78 -10.58
N LEU A 436 -54.97 -32.76 -11.64
CA LEU A 436 -54.11 -31.65 -12.03
C LEU A 436 -54.69 -31.00 -13.29
N ILE A 437 -54.49 -29.69 -13.44
CA ILE A 437 -54.88 -28.90 -14.62
C ILE A 437 -53.62 -28.44 -15.33
#